data_AF-T1ADD1-F1
#
_entry.id   AF-T1ADD1-F1
#
_cell.length_a   1.000
_cell.length_b   1.000
_cell.length_c   1.000
_cell.angle_alpha   90.00
_cell.angle_beta   90.00
_cell.angle_gamma   90.00
#
_symmetry.space_group_name_H-M   'P 1'
#
loop_
_entity.id
_entity.type
_entity.pdbx_description
1 polymer ?
#
loop_
_entity_poly.entity_id
_entity_poly.type
_entity_poly.pdbx_seq_one_letter_code
_entity_poly.pdbx_strand_id
1 'polypeptide(L)'
;MREVAAAHVAAALHPAPLRAWALGGSAAPFSALVAALAQALHLPAPRRTLPRAVLWLRAVFDESAAVLNGKPPALTREGVALACHHLCVNDARACAELGYRHQPLQAMADDTVAWLREAGLLAAAQ
;
A
#
# COMPACT_ATOMS: atom_id res chain seq x y z
N MET A 1 1.33 0.10 -10.94
CA MET A 1 0.38 1.13 -11.46
C MET A 1 -0.11 0.86 -12.90
N ARG A 2 0.73 0.30 -13.79
CA ARG A 2 0.37 0.11 -15.21
C ARG A 2 -0.89 -0.75 -15.41
N GLU A 3 -1.01 -1.86 -14.69
CA GLU A 3 -2.17 -2.76 -14.79
C GLU A 3 -3.49 -2.09 -14.37
N VAL A 4 -3.45 -1.27 -13.32
CA VAL A 4 -4.63 -0.50 -12.87
C VAL A 4 -5.05 0.50 -13.94
N ALA A 5 -4.11 1.21 -14.54
CA ALA A 5 -4.40 2.15 -15.63
C ALA A 5 -4.99 1.42 -16.85
N ALA A 6 -4.41 0.29 -17.25
CA ALA A 6 -4.93 -0.54 -18.34
C ALA A 6 -6.35 -1.03 -18.05
N ALA A 7 -6.64 -1.46 -16.82
CA ALA A 7 -7.98 -1.87 -16.43
C ALA A 7 -9.00 -0.71 -16.46
N HIS A 8 -8.60 0.51 -16.11
CA HIS A 8 -9.48 1.69 -16.24
C HIS A 8 -9.81 1.97 -17.71
N VAL A 9 -8.83 1.89 -18.61
CA VAL A 9 -9.07 2.05 -20.05
C VAL A 9 -9.98 0.93 -20.57
N ALA A 10 -9.73 -0.32 -20.19
CA ALA A 10 -10.56 -1.46 -20.59
C ALA A 10 -12.01 -1.30 -20.08
N ALA A 11 -12.19 -0.85 -18.83
CA ALA A 11 -13.50 -0.59 -18.26
C ALA A 11 -14.26 0.52 -19.01
N ALA A 12 -13.56 1.59 -19.42
CA ALA A 12 -14.16 2.68 -20.17
C ALA A 12 -14.62 2.27 -21.58
N LEU A 13 -13.94 1.30 -22.20
CA LEU A 13 -14.30 0.75 -23.51
C LEU A 13 -15.28 -0.44 -23.42
N HIS A 14 -15.61 -0.90 -22.22
CA HIS A 14 -16.45 -2.07 -22.05
C HIS A 14 -17.91 -1.74 -22.41
N PRO A 15 -18.60 -2.60 -23.18
CA PRO A 15 -19.97 -2.33 -23.65
C PRO A 15 -21.05 -2.38 -22.55
N ALA A 16 -20.68 -2.58 -21.28
CA ALA A 16 -21.61 -2.70 -20.17
C ALA A 16 -21.60 -1.41 -19.33
N PRO A 17 -22.50 -0.46 -19.59
CA PRO A 17 -22.60 0.74 -18.76
C PRO A 17 -23.02 0.37 -17.33
N LEU A 18 -22.59 1.17 -16.35
CA LEU A 18 -22.90 1.04 -14.91
C LEU A 18 -22.36 -0.21 -14.21
N ARG A 19 -21.32 -0.85 -14.76
CA ARG A 19 -20.68 -2.01 -14.15
C ARG A 19 -19.49 -1.58 -13.28
N ALA A 20 -19.34 -2.25 -12.14
CA ALA A 20 -18.25 -2.01 -11.20
C ALA A 20 -17.33 -3.23 -11.11
N TRP A 21 -16.03 -2.98 -11.16
CA TRP A 21 -14.96 -3.97 -11.02
C TRP A 21 -14.05 -3.57 -9.88
N ALA A 22 -13.81 -4.50 -8.96
CA ALA A 22 -12.82 -4.31 -7.92
C ALA A 22 -11.44 -4.67 -8.49
N LEU A 23 -10.49 -3.76 -8.36
CA LEU A 23 -9.10 -3.98 -8.74
C LEU A 23 -8.30 -4.27 -7.47
N GLY A 24 -8.14 -5.56 -7.16
CA GLY A 24 -7.34 -6.01 -6.04
C GLY A 24 -5.86 -6.00 -6.35
N GLY A 25 -5.03 -5.99 -5.32
CA GLY A 25 -3.60 -6.26 -5.45
C GLY A 25 -3.26 -7.66 -4.97
N SER A 26 -1.97 -7.97 -4.92
CA SER A 26 -1.50 -9.19 -4.28
C SER A 26 -2.00 -9.27 -2.84
N ALA A 27 -2.69 -10.36 -2.48
CA ALA A 27 -3.13 -10.63 -1.12
C ALA A 27 -1.91 -10.83 -0.21
N ALA A 28 -1.52 -9.78 0.50
CA ALA A 28 -0.35 -9.78 1.37
C ALA A 28 -0.62 -8.94 2.63
N PRO A 29 -0.13 -9.38 3.81
CA PRO A 29 -0.21 -8.56 5.00
C PRO A 29 0.68 -7.32 4.85
N PHE A 30 0.38 -6.25 5.60
CA PHE A 30 1.20 -5.04 5.59
C PHE A 30 2.68 -5.30 5.93
N SER A 31 2.96 -6.29 6.79
CA SER A 31 4.32 -6.74 7.10
C SER A 31 5.09 -7.25 5.88
N ALA A 32 4.40 -7.91 4.94
CA ALA A 32 5.01 -8.39 3.69
C ALA A 32 5.34 -7.23 2.75
N LEU A 33 4.51 -6.17 2.71
CA LEU A 33 4.82 -4.95 1.97
C LEU A 33 6.09 -4.28 2.54
N VAL A 34 6.18 -4.15 3.86
CA VAL A 34 7.36 -3.56 4.51
C VAL A 34 8.61 -4.43 4.26
N ALA A 35 8.47 -5.75 4.29
CA ALA A 35 9.57 -6.67 3.96
C ALA A 35 10.03 -6.53 2.50
N ALA A 36 9.10 -6.42 1.55
CA ALA A 36 9.42 -6.23 0.13
C ALA A 36 10.15 -4.90 -0.11
N LEU A 37 9.72 -3.82 0.54
CA LEU A 37 10.38 -2.52 0.49
C LEU A 37 11.78 -2.57 1.12
N ALA A 38 11.94 -3.24 2.26
CA ALA A 38 13.24 -3.39 2.89
C ALA A 38 14.22 -4.16 1.98
N GLN A 39 13.75 -5.20 1.30
CA GLN A 39 14.54 -5.93 0.30
C GLN A 39 14.93 -5.03 -0.87
N ALA A 40 13.98 -4.29 -1.44
CA ALA A 40 14.21 -3.36 -2.55
C ALA A 40 15.17 -2.20 -2.20
N LEU A 41 15.19 -1.78 -0.93
CA LEU A 41 16.08 -0.75 -0.40
C LEU A 41 17.42 -1.31 0.12
N HIS A 42 17.61 -2.64 0.11
CA HIS A 42 18.75 -3.33 0.75
C HIS A 42 18.93 -3.00 2.25
N LEU A 43 17.82 -2.79 2.95
CA LEU A 43 17.77 -2.52 4.39
C LEU A 43 17.40 -3.79 5.18
N PRO A 44 17.81 -3.90 6.45
CA PRO A 44 17.41 -5.02 7.29
C PRO A 44 15.89 -5.02 7.47
N ALA A 45 15.23 -6.10 7.02
CA ALA A 45 13.79 -6.23 7.14
C ALA A 45 13.35 -6.28 8.61
N PRO A 46 12.29 -5.55 9.01
CA PRO A 46 11.80 -5.58 10.37
C PRO A 46 11.24 -6.96 10.71
N ARG A 47 11.84 -7.62 11.71
CA ARG A 47 11.49 -8.99 12.11
C ARG A 47 10.36 -9.08 13.12
N ARG A 48 9.98 -7.96 13.75
CA ARG A 48 8.98 -7.93 14.83
C ARG A 48 7.84 -7.00 14.46
N THR A 49 6.63 -7.54 14.40
CA THR A 49 5.39 -6.76 14.33
C THR A 49 5.02 -6.31 15.74
N LEU A 50 4.85 -5.01 15.95
CA LEU A 50 4.36 -4.50 17.23
C LEU A 50 2.89 -4.89 17.44
N PRO A 51 2.45 -5.21 18.67
CA PRO A 51 1.06 -5.51 18.95
C PRO A 51 0.17 -4.30 18.61
N ARG A 52 -1.01 -4.56 18.05
CA ARG A 52 -1.99 -3.53 17.68
C ARG A 52 -2.29 -2.54 18.82
N ALA A 53 -2.37 -3.03 20.06
CA ALA A 53 -2.63 -2.19 21.23
C ALA A 53 -1.53 -1.14 21.48
N VAL A 54 -0.26 -1.52 21.28
CA VAL A 54 0.88 -0.61 21.45
C VAL A 54 0.88 0.46 20.36
N LEU A 55 0.63 0.06 19.11
CA LEU A 55 0.51 0.99 17.99
C LEU A 55 -0.66 1.96 18.18
N TRP A 56 -1.80 1.47 18.67
CA TRP A 56 -2.97 2.28 18.92
C TRP A 56 -2.74 3.31 20.02
N LEU A 57 -2.12 2.92 21.14
CA LEU A 57 -1.74 3.85 22.20
C LEU A 57 -0.79 4.93 21.67
N ARG A 58 0.21 4.54 20.87
CA ARG A 58 1.12 5.52 20.26
C ARG A 58 0.39 6.50 19.35
N ALA A 59 -0.56 6.03 18.54
CA ALA A 59 -1.37 6.89 17.69
C ALA A 59 -2.21 7.89 18.49
N VAL A 60 -2.79 7.48 19.63
CA VAL A 60 -3.50 8.40 20.52
C VAL A 60 -2.59 9.51 21.03
N PHE A 61 -1.37 9.18 21.44
CA PHE A 61 -0.40 10.19 21.88
C PHE A 61 0.02 11.12 20.75
N ASP A 62 0.32 10.59 19.56
CA ASP A 62 0.74 11.38 18.41
C ASP A 62 -0.39 12.33 17.93
N GLU A 63 -1.63 11.87 17.88
CA GLU A 63 -2.80 12.70 17.56
C GLU A 63 -3.06 13.78 18.63
N SER A 64 -2.95 13.41 19.92
CA SER A 64 -3.14 14.38 21.01
C SER A 64 -2.05 15.45 20.99
N ALA A 65 -0.80 15.06 20.70
CA ALA A 65 0.30 15.98 20.51
C ALA A 65 0.06 16.87 19.28
N ALA A 66 -0.39 16.31 18.16
CA ALA A 66 -0.71 17.03 16.92
C ALA A 66 -1.72 18.17 17.13
N VAL A 67 -2.75 17.94 17.95
CA VAL A 67 -3.72 18.98 18.34
C VAL A 67 -3.04 20.14 19.08
N LEU A 68 -2.02 19.86 19.89
CA LEU A 68 -1.29 20.87 20.67
C LEU A 68 -0.24 21.62 19.86
N ASN A 69 0.45 20.94 18.94
CA ASN A 69 1.58 21.50 18.20
C ASN A 69 1.29 21.81 16.73
N GLY A 70 0.06 21.57 16.26
CA GLY A 70 -0.44 21.93 14.92
C GLY A 70 0.25 21.19 13.77
N LYS A 71 1.06 20.16 14.07
CA LYS A 71 1.78 19.36 13.08
C LYS A 71 1.01 18.08 12.78
N PRO A 72 1.04 17.58 11.53
CA PRO A 72 0.41 16.32 11.22
C PRO A 72 1.04 15.18 12.06
N PRO A 73 0.22 14.32 12.69
CA PRO A 73 0.73 13.21 13.50
C PRO A 73 1.47 12.22 12.61
N ALA A 74 2.59 11.68 13.12
CA ALA A 74 3.37 10.67 12.39
C ALA A 74 2.62 9.32 12.30
N LEU A 75 1.78 9.01 13.29
CA LEU A 75 0.95 7.82 13.34
C LEU A 75 -0.49 8.20 13.75
N THR A 76 -1.47 7.77 12.96
CA THR A 76 -2.90 7.95 13.26
C THR A 76 -3.56 6.63 13.60
N ARG A 77 -4.67 6.68 14.33
CA ARG A 77 -5.48 5.51 14.70
C ARG A 77 -6.07 4.87 13.45
N GLU A 78 -6.46 5.66 12.46
CA GLU A 78 -6.89 5.19 11.15
C GLU A 78 -5.75 4.48 10.42
N GLY A 79 -4.53 5.02 10.46
CA GLY A 79 -3.34 4.39 9.89
C GLY A 79 -3.03 3.04 10.53
N VAL A 80 -3.12 2.95 11.86
CA VAL A 80 -2.98 1.68 12.59
C VAL A 80 -4.10 0.71 12.24
N ALA A 81 -5.34 1.18 12.11
CA ALA A 81 -6.46 0.36 11.68
C ALA A 81 -6.22 -0.24 10.29
N LEU A 82 -5.80 0.58 9.33
CA LEU A 82 -5.51 0.16 7.97
C LEU A 82 -4.32 -0.81 7.89
N ALA A 83 -3.21 -0.50 8.58
CA ALA A 83 -2.00 -1.32 8.57
C ALA A 83 -2.20 -2.68 9.24
N CYS A 84 -3.07 -2.78 10.26
CA CYS A 84 -3.41 -4.05 10.90
C CYS A 84 -4.49 -4.84 10.14
N HIS A 85 -5.26 -4.20 9.25
CA HIS A 85 -6.33 -4.87 8.53
C HIS A 85 -5.78 -5.70 7.36
N HIS A 86 -6.30 -6.92 7.21
CA HIS A 86 -5.96 -7.78 6.08
C HIS A 86 -7.00 -7.54 4.99
N LEU A 87 -6.66 -6.72 4.01
CA LEU A 87 -7.53 -6.42 2.88
C LEU A 87 -7.29 -7.45 1.77
N CYS A 88 -8.23 -8.38 1.61
CA CYS A 88 -8.32 -9.24 0.44
C CYS A 88 -9.52 -8.77 -0.39
N VAL A 89 -9.26 -8.43 -1.64
CA VAL A 89 -10.30 -7.98 -2.58
C VAL A 89 -10.52 -9.09 -3.60
N ASN A 90 -11.78 -9.44 -3.86
CA ASN A 90 -12.11 -10.38 -4.93
C ASN A 90 -12.18 -9.62 -6.26
N ASP A 91 -11.18 -9.84 -7.10
CA ASP A 91 -11.04 -9.25 -8.43
C ASP A 91 -11.21 -10.25 -9.57
N ALA A 92 -11.79 -11.43 -9.28
CA ALA A 92 -12.04 -12.46 -10.30
C ALA A 92 -12.80 -11.90 -11.52
N ARG A 93 -13.72 -10.96 -11.28
CA ARG A 93 -14.45 -10.27 -12.35
C ARG A 93 -13.55 -9.37 -13.20
N ALA A 94 -12.66 -8.60 -12.58
CA ALA A 94 -11.75 -7.74 -13.32
C ALA A 94 -10.76 -8.55 -14.16
N CYS A 95 -10.27 -9.67 -13.62
CA CYS A 95 -9.41 -10.58 -14.37
C CYS A 95 -10.13 -11.19 -15.58
N ALA A 96 -11.38 -11.65 -15.39
CA ALA A 96 -12.16 -12.31 -16.44
C ALA A 96 -12.66 -11.35 -17.53
N GLU A 97 -13.18 -10.17 -17.15
CA GLU A 97 -13.86 -9.25 -18.07
C GLU A 97 -12.92 -8.16 -18.62
N LEU A 98 -11.93 -7.71 -17.84
CA LEU A 98 -11.02 -6.61 -18.23
C LEU A 98 -9.60 -7.07 -18.55
N GLY A 99 -9.29 -8.36 -18.37
CA GLY A 99 -7.94 -8.88 -18.52
C GLY A 99 -6.96 -8.37 -17.47
N TYR A 100 -7.46 -7.87 -16.33
CA TYR A 100 -6.62 -7.32 -15.26
C TYR A 100 -5.64 -8.36 -14.72
N ARG A 101 -4.37 -7.98 -14.57
CA ARG A 101 -3.32 -8.84 -14.04
C ARG A 101 -2.78 -8.29 -12.73
N HIS A 102 -2.58 -9.20 -11.79
CA HIS A 102 -1.89 -8.93 -10.54
C HIS A 102 -0.41 -8.69 -10.78
N GLN A 103 0.10 -7.57 -10.26
CA GLN A 103 1.55 -7.39 -10.16
C GLN A 103 2.04 -8.02 -8.85
N PRO A 104 3.13 -8.81 -8.88
CA PRO A 104 3.77 -9.30 -7.67
C PRO A 104 4.21 -8.14 -6.77
N LEU A 105 4.01 -8.30 -5.47
CA LEU A 105 4.35 -7.27 -4.47
C LEU A 105 5.80 -6.79 -4.57
N GLN A 106 6.73 -7.73 -4.80
CA GLN A 106 8.15 -7.40 -4.92
C GLN A 106 8.42 -6.50 -6.13
N ALA A 107 7.85 -6.83 -7.29
CA ALA A 107 8.02 -6.01 -8.49
C ALA A 107 7.46 -4.60 -8.29
N MET A 108 6.32 -4.46 -7.60
CA MET A 108 5.76 -3.14 -7.27
C MET A 108 6.67 -2.36 -6.32
N ALA A 109 7.30 -3.03 -5.35
CA ALA A 109 8.24 -2.42 -4.43
C ALA A 109 9.52 -1.95 -5.16
N ASP A 110 10.08 -2.79 -6.02
CA ASP A 110 11.27 -2.48 -6.82
C ASP A 110 11.02 -1.28 -7.75
N ASP A 111 9.91 -1.29 -8.49
CA ASP A 111 9.49 -0.18 -9.35
C ASP A 111 9.35 1.14 -8.58
N THR A 112 8.76 1.07 -7.37
CA THR A 112 8.53 2.24 -6.52
C THR A 112 9.85 2.80 -6.00
N VAL A 113 10.76 1.93 -5.53
CA VAL A 113 12.09 2.34 -5.07
C VAL A 113 12.92 2.92 -6.21
N ALA A 114 12.87 2.31 -7.39
CA ALA A 114 13.53 2.85 -8.58
C ALA A 114 13.02 4.27 -8.90
N TRP A 115 11.70 4.46 -8.93
CA TRP A 115 11.11 5.77 -9.17
C TRP A 115 11.46 6.80 -8.09
N LEU A 116 11.42 6.43 -6.80
CA LEU A 116 11.80 7.32 -5.70
C LEU A 116 13.27 7.74 -5.77
N ARG A 117 14.14 6.84 -6.25
CA ARG A 117 15.56 7.11 -6.48
C ARG A 117 15.73 8.10 -7.64
N GLU A 118 15.06 7.86 -8.77
CA GLU A 118 15.08 8.74 -9.94
C GLU A 118 14.54 10.15 -9.61
N ALA A 119 13.49 10.22 -8.79
CA ALA A 119 12.90 11.48 -8.34
C ALA A 119 13.74 12.22 -7.29
N GLY A 120 14.85 11.62 -6.80
CA GLY A 120 15.69 12.21 -5.75
C GLY A 120 15.00 12.31 -4.38
N LEU A 121 13.95 11.51 -4.15
CA LEU A 121 13.16 11.51 -2.91
C LEU A 121 13.68 10.52 -1.86
N LEU A 122 14.60 9.64 -2.24
CA LEU A 122 15.34 8.82 -1.27
C LEU A 122 16.49 9.62 -0.70
N ALA A 123 16.43 9.91 0.60
CA ALA A 123 17.61 10.36 1.33
C ALA A 123 18.69 9.26 1.26
N ALA A 124 19.94 9.65 1.04
CA ALA A 124 21.05 8.75 1.26
C ALA A 124 20.97 8.29 2.73
N ALA A 125 20.87 6.97 2.94
CA ALA A 125 20.94 6.41 4.29
C ALA A 125 22.26 6.86 4.91
N GLN A 126 22.18 7.67 5.98
CA GLN A 126 23.33 8.05 6.81
C GLN A 126 23.68 6.91 7.76
#